data_AF-A0A7V9NEY7-F1
#
_entry.id   AF-A0A7V9NEY7-F1
#
_cell.length_a   1.000
_cell.length_b   1.000
_cell.length_c   1.000
_cell.angle_alpha   90.00
_cell.angle_beta   90.00
_cell.angle_gamma   90.00
#
_symmetry.space_group_name_H-M   'P 1'
#
loop_
_entity.id
_entity.type
_entity.pdbx_description
1 polymer ?
#
loop_
_entity_poly.entity_id
_entity_poly.type
_entity_poly.pdbx_seq_one_letter_code
_entity_poly.pdbx_strand_id
1 'polypeptide(L)'
;MCEREQPVLYSADLSHCHALAAFDGPAISTLFAAALRSAGGTIVQELQHAYTGAGLTCVLVLSESHAILHTWPETGAVNIDIFSCSTRLKSLAAIDELGRLLGARQVSVQEIPRADGHLPLSAAEPRA
;
A
#
# COMPACT_ATOMS: atom_id res chain seq x y z
N MET A 1 21.72 -15.05 -15.35
CA MET A 1 20.93 -13.83 -15.67
C MET A 1 20.09 -13.54 -14.44
N CYS A 2 20.17 -12.34 -13.86
CA CYS A 2 19.28 -11.96 -12.76
C CYS A 2 17.90 -11.70 -13.37
N GLU A 3 16.94 -12.59 -13.15
CA GLU A 3 15.55 -12.35 -13.52
C GLU A 3 15.08 -11.14 -12.71
N ARG A 4 14.86 -10.01 -13.37
CA ARG A 4 14.34 -8.81 -12.71
C ARG A 4 12.85 -9.01 -12.50
N GLU A 5 12.42 -8.87 -11.25
CA GLU A 5 11.01 -8.95 -10.89
C GLU A 5 10.29 -7.70 -11.42
N GLN A 6 9.16 -7.89 -12.11
CA GLN A 6 8.32 -6.79 -12.59
C GLN A 6 7.75 -6.04 -11.38
N PRO A 7 8.00 -4.73 -11.20
CA PRO A 7 7.36 -3.98 -10.13
C PRO A 7 5.86 -3.90 -10.35
N VAL A 8 5.09 -3.98 -9.27
CA VAL A 8 3.62 -3.96 -9.31
C VAL A 8 3.09 -3.00 -8.24
N LEU A 9 2.15 -2.15 -8.63
CA LEU A 9 1.31 -1.39 -7.72
C LEU A 9 0.02 -2.18 -7.49
N TYR A 10 -0.28 -2.47 -6.23
CA TYR A 10 -1.59 -2.94 -5.80
C TYR A 10 -2.34 -1.74 -5.25
N SER A 11 -3.43 -1.35 -5.92
CA SER A 11 -4.34 -0.31 -5.44
C SER A 11 -5.62 -0.97 -4.96
N ALA A 12 -6.00 -0.73 -3.71
CA ALA A 12 -7.08 -1.44 -3.05
C ALA A 12 -8.06 -0.50 -2.34
N ASP A 13 -9.33 -0.85 -2.45
CA ASP A 13 -10.45 -0.18 -1.78
C ASP A 13 -11.14 -1.16 -0.84
N LEU A 14 -11.12 -0.84 0.45
CA LEU A 14 -11.83 -1.58 1.49
C LEU A 14 -13.07 -0.78 1.86
N SER A 15 -14.24 -1.40 1.74
CA SER A 15 -15.54 -0.76 1.99
C SER A 15 -16.27 -1.39 3.16
N HIS A 16 -17.04 -0.55 3.86
CA HIS A 16 -17.85 -0.92 5.02
C HIS A 16 -17.03 -1.54 6.17
N CYS A 17 -15.86 -0.96 6.46
CA CYS A 17 -14.99 -1.32 7.57
C CYS A 17 -15.65 -0.96 8.91
N HIS A 18 -16.45 -1.87 9.46
CA HIS A 18 -17.26 -1.59 10.66
C HIS A 18 -16.44 -1.41 11.95
N ALA A 19 -15.19 -1.88 11.97
CA ALA A 19 -14.31 -1.71 13.12
C ALA A 19 -13.41 -0.46 13.01
N LEU A 20 -13.37 0.20 11.85
CA LEU A 20 -12.45 1.32 11.59
C LEU A 20 -12.57 2.46 12.61
N ALA A 21 -13.81 2.84 12.95
CA ALA A 21 -14.08 3.93 13.89
C ALA A 21 -13.68 3.63 15.35
N ALA A 22 -13.32 2.38 15.67
CA ALA A 22 -12.84 1.99 16.99
C ALA A 22 -11.33 2.26 17.18
N PHE A 23 -10.61 2.61 16.11
CA PHE A 23 -9.18 2.89 16.14
C PHE A 23 -8.91 4.38 16.00
N ASP A 24 -7.94 4.89 16.75
CA ASP A 24 -7.37 6.20 16.48
C ASP A 24 -6.33 6.13 15.35
N GLY A 25 -5.91 7.30 14.86
CA GLY A 25 -4.92 7.41 13.79
C GLY A 25 -3.63 6.61 14.05
N PRO A 26 -2.96 6.80 15.20
CA PRO A 26 -1.75 6.04 15.54
C PRO A 26 -1.96 4.51 15.60
N ALA A 27 -3.11 4.05 16.07
CA ALA A 27 -3.43 2.62 16.06
C ALA A 27 -3.57 2.09 14.63
N ILE A 28 -4.23 2.83 13.74
CA ILE A 28 -4.35 2.46 12.31
C ILE A 28 -2.97 2.40 11.64
N SER A 29 -2.09 3.38 11.87
CA SER A 29 -0.73 3.36 11.30
C SER A 29 0.08 2.16 11.81
N THR A 30 -0.09 1.81 13.09
CA THR A 30 0.54 0.64 13.71
C THR A 30 0.05 -0.67 13.08
N LEU A 31 -1.27 -0.81 12.85
CA LEU A 31 -1.84 -1.98 12.17
C LEU A 31 -1.32 -2.08 10.73
N PHE A 32 -1.25 -0.96 10.02
CA PHE A 32 -0.73 -0.93 8.65
C PHE A 32 0.73 -1.38 8.56
N ALA A 33 1.57 -0.83 9.42
CA ALA A 33 2.98 -1.20 9.49
C ALA A 33 3.17 -2.66 9.90
N ALA A 34 2.36 -3.18 10.84
CA ALA A 34 2.41 -4.56 11.27
C ALA A 34 1.99 -5.54 10.16
N ALA A 35 0.95 -5.21 9.39
CA ALA A 35 0.50 -6.01 8.25
C ALA A 35 1.59 -6.12 7.18
N LEU A 36 2.23 -5.00 6.81
CA LEU A 36 3.34 -5.02 5.84
C LEU A 36 4.55 -5.80 6.35
N ARG A 37 4.96 -5.62 7.61
CA ARG A 37 6.07 -6.39 8.19
C ARG A 37 5.80 -7.89 8.17
N SER A 38 4.58 -8.29 8.53
CA SER A 38 4.16 -9.70 8.53
C SER A 38 4.10 -10.29 7.10
N ALA A 39 3.82 -9.45 6.11
CA ALA A 39 3.83 -9.81 4.69
C ALA A 39 5.24 -9.80 4.04
N GLY A 40 6.30 -9.55 4.81
CA GLY A 40 7.69 -9.54 4.32
C GLY A 40 8.23 -8.15 3.94
N GLY A 41 7.47 -7.09 4.20
CA GLY A 41 7.88 -5.71 3.94
C GLY A 41 8.89 -5.19 4.96
N THR A 42 9.91 -4.49 4.48
CA THR A 42 10.87 -3.78 5.33
C THR A 42 10.58 -2.29 5.27
N ILE A 43 10.16 -1.71 6.39
CA ILE A 43 9.83 -0.29 6.52
C ILE A 43 11.07 0.49 6.91
N VAL A 44 11.43 1.49 6.10
CA VAL A 44 12.56 2.40 6.31
C VAL A 44 12.14 3.64 7.08
N GLN A 45 10.96 4.19 6.75
CA GLN A 45 10.45 5.40 7.37
C GLN A 45 8.91 5.39 7.39
N GLU A 46 8.33 5.98 8.42
CA GLU A 46 6.89 6.16 8.59
C GLU A 46 6.59 7.65 8.74
N LEU A 47 5.58 8.13 8.02
CA LEU A 47 4.99 9.45 8.17
C LEU A 47 3.48 9.29 8.26
N GLN A 48 2.85 9.98 9.20
CA GLN A 48 1.40 9.96 9.35
C GLN A 48 0.85 11.34 9.66
N HIS A 49 -0.39 11.57 9.27
CA HIS A 49 -1.14 12.77 9.61
C HIS A 49 -2.60 12.41 9.90
N ALA A 50 -3.02 12.60 11.15
CA ALA A 50 -4.40 12.45 11.57
C ALA A 50 -5.13 13.79 11.40
N TYR A 51 -6.28 13.76 10.74
CA TYR A 51 -7.12 14.93 10.53
C TYR A 51 -8.16 15.02 11.66
N THR A 52 -8.20 16.16 12.35
CA THR A 52 -9.11 16.34 13.50
C THR A 52 -10.57 16.12 13.09
N GLY A 53 -11.24 15.14 13.71
CA GLY A 53 -12.64 14.80 13.43
C GLY A 53 -12.86 14.02 12.13
N ALA A 54 -11.79 13.57 11.48
CA ALA A 54 -11.82 12.76 10.27
C ALA A 54 -10.80 11.60 10.38
N GLY A 55 -10.36 11.05 9.26
CA GLY A 55 -9.43 9.93 9.24
C GLY A 55 -7.94 10.31 9.28
N LEU A 56 -7.15 9.44 8.68
CA LEU A 56 -5.69 9.41 8.71
C LEU A 56 -5.14 9.21 7.29
N THR A 57 -4.05 9.91 6.97
CA THR A 57 -3.12 9.50 5.92
C THR A 57 -1.85 8.93 6.55
N CYS A 58 -1.43 7.74 6.14
CA CYS A 58 -0.18 7.11 6.53
C CYS A 58 0.65 6.74 5.30
N VAL A 59 1.93 7.08 5.31
CA VAL A 59 2.90 6.79 4.25
C VAL A 59 4.07 6.03 4.87
N LEU A 60 4.34 4.85 4.31
CA LEU A 60 5.44 3.98 4.69
C LEU A 60 6.42 3.92 3.53
N VAL A 61 7.64 4.40 3.75
CA VAL A 61 8.75 4.19 2.83
C VAL A 61 9.27 2.78 3.06
N LEU A 62 9.29 1.97 2.00
CA LEU A 62 9.78 0.60 2.05
C LEU A 62 11.21 0.54 1.50
N SER A 63 11.97 -0.49 1.87
CA SER A 63 13.31 -0.71 1.30
C SER A 63 13.31 -0.78 -0.22
N GLU A 64 12.18 -1.17 -0.81
CA GLU A 64 12.00 -1.39 -2.24
C GLU A 64 10.72 -0.73 -2.78
N SER A 65 10.40 0.49 -2.30
CA SER A 65 9.41 1.49 -2.81
C SER A 65 8.57 2.16 -1.70
N HIS A 66 7.25 1.93 -1.62
CA HIS A 66 6.35 2.58 -0.67
C HIS A 66 5.01 1.86 -0.49
N ALA A 67 4.33 2.18 0.61
CA ALA A 67 2.93 1.86 0.81
C ALA A 67 2.20 3.05 1.47
N ILE A 68 0.96 3.30 1.06
CA ILE A 68 0.15 4.44 1.49
C ILE A 68 -1.22 3.94 1.93
N LEU A 69 -1.77 4.53 2.98
CA LEU A 69 -3.10 4.22 3.49
C LEU A 69 -3.84 5.52 3.82
N HIS A 70 -5.07 5.62 3.34
CA HIS A 70 -6.01 6.70 3.65
C HIS A 70 -7.26 6.12 4.27
N THR A 71 -7.83 6.79 5.27
CA THR A 71 -9.04 6.33 5.96
C THR A 71 -10.10 7.42 6.03
N TRP A 72 -11.36 6.98 6.01
CA TRP A 72 -12.56 7.78 6.27
C TRP A 72 -13.47 7.01 7.24
N PRO A 73 -13.23 7.11 8.56
CA PRO A 73 -14.04 6.44 9.58
C PRO A 73 -15.54 6.71 9.47
N GLU A 74 -15.93 7.89 9.01
CA GLU A 74 -17.31 8.33 8.82
C GLU A 74 -18.08 7.53 7.75
N THR A 75 -17.38 6.95 6.77
CA THR A 75 -17.98 6.08 5.74
C THR A 75 -17.55 4.62 5.86
N GLY A 76 -16.56 4.33 6.71
CA GLY A 76 -15.92 3.02 6.82
C GLY A 76 -15.09 2.66 5.58
N ALA A 77 -14.58 3.66 4.85
CA ALA A 77 -13.76 3.46 3.66
C ALA A 77 -12.26 3.55 3.99
N VAL A 78 -11.47 2.69 3.36
CA VAL A 78 -10.00 2.73 3.41
C VAL A 78 -9.46 2.50 2.00
N ASN A 79 -8.56 3.39 1.56
CA ASN A 79 -7.79 3.18 0.33
C ASN A 79 -6.36 2.81 0.71
N ILE A 80 -5.80 1.83 0.00
CA ILE A 80 -4.45 1.33 0.23
C ILE A 80 -3.74 1.23 -1.11
N ASP A 81 -2.58 1.85 -1.22
CA ASP A 81 -1.64 1.64 -2.32
C ASP A 81 -0.39 0.94 -1.80
N ILE A 82 -0.06 -0.23 -2.34
CA ILE A 82 1.21 -0.93 -2.06
C ILE A 82 1.97 -1.07 -3.36
N PHE A 83 2.99 -0.24 -3.53
CA PHE A 83 3.96 -0.44 -4.59
C PHE A 83 5.07 -1.36 -4.07
N SER A 84 5.55 -2.27 -4.91
CA SER A 84 6.71 -3.10 -4.59
C SER A 84 7.53 -3.39 -5.85
N CYS A 85 8.85 -3.29 -5.72
CA CYS A 85 9.81 -3.77 -6.73
C CYS A 85 10.23 -5.23 -6.52
N SER A 86 9.74 -5.91 -5.48
CA SER A 86 10.05 -7.31 -5.21
C SER A 86 8.80 -8.16 -4.91
N THR A 87 8.86 -9.44 -5.29
CA THR A 87 7.88 -10.48 -4.96
C THR A 87 7.95 -10.94 -3.51
N ARG A 88 9.00 -10.53 -2.75
CA ARG A 88 9.13 -10.85 -1.32
C ARG A 88 8.00 -10.26 -0.48
N LEU A 89 7.55 -9.05 -0.82
CA LEU A 89 6.40 -8.43 -0.16
C LEU A 89 5.11 -9.02 -0.72
N LYS A 90 4.39 -9.76 0.12
CA LYS A 90 3.08 -10.36 -0.21
C LYS A 90 1.97 -9.31 -0.05
N SER A 91 1.90 -8.33 -0.96
CA SER A 91 0.99 -7.18 -0.86
C SER A 91 -0.47 -7.58 -0.67
N LEU A 92 -0.97 -8.56 -1.42
CA LEU A 92 -2.35 -9.06 -1.26
C LEU A 92 -2.61 -9.61 0.14
N ALA A 93 -1.66 -10.33 0.74
CA ALA A 93 -1.81 -10.85 2.10
C ALA A 93 -1.86 -9.72 3.15
N ALA A 94 -1.12 -8.63 2.94
CA ALA A 94 -1.21 -7.45 3.79
C ALA A 94 -2.59 -6.77 3.66
N ILE A 95 -3.10 -6.62 2.44
CA ILE A 95 -4.42 -6.05 2.15
C ILE A 95 -5.53 -6.89 2.78
N ASP A 96 -5.47 -8.22 2.61
CA ASP A 96 -6.44 -9.16 3.18
C ASP A 96 -6.47 -9.10 4.71
N GLU A 97 -5.28 -9.06 5.35
CA GLU A 97 -5.19 -8.96 6.81
C GLU A 97 -5.74 -7.63 7.32
N LEU A 98 -5.48 -6.51 6.63
CA LEU A 98 -6.08 -5.22 6.97
C LEU A 98 -7.59 -5.24 6.79
N GLY A 99 -8.09 -5.84 5.70
CA GLY A 99 -9.52 -6.05 5.48
C GLY A 99 -10.17 -6.81 6.64
N ARG A 100 -9.52 -7.88 7.11
CA ARG A 100 -9.98 -8.67 8.25
C ARG A 100 -9.98 -7.87 9.57
N LEU A 101 -8.89 -7.17 9.86
CA LEU A 101 -8.72 -6.40 11.10
C LEU A 101 -9.69 -5.23 11.20
N LEU A 102 -9.94 -4.54 10.08
CA LEU A 102 -10.83 -3.39 9.99
C LEU A 102 -12.30 -3.80 9.76
N GLY A 103 -12.55 -5.08 9.53
CA GLY A 103 -13.89 -5.62 9.32
C GLY A 103 -14.52 -5.16 8.01
N ALA A 104 -13.73 -5.06 6.94
CA ALA A 104 -14.22 -4.74 5.60
C ALA A 104 -15.24 -5.79 5.14
N ARG A 105 -16.37 -5.36 4.57
CA ARG A 105 -17.33 -6.28 3.93
C ARG A 105 -17.01 -6.53 2.48
N GLN A 106 -16.27 -5.60 1.86
CA GLN A 106 -15.92 -5.67 0.46
C GLN A 106 -14.49 -5.16 0.28
N VAL A 107 -13.72 -5.89 -0.51
CA VAL A 107 -12.35 -5.56 -0.87
C VAL A 107 -12.28 -5.61 -2.39
N SER A 108 -11.85 -4.51 -3.00
CA SER A 108 -11.54 -4.42 -4.43
C SER A 108 -10.05 -4.16 -4.56
N VAL A 109 -9.37 -4.89 -5.45
CA VAL A 109 -7.93 -4.72 -5.69
C VAL A 109 -7.68 -4.65 -7.18
N GLN A 110 -6.85 -3.69 -7.60
CA GLN A 110 -6.30 -3.58 -8.94
C GLN A 110 -4.80 -3.80 -8.88
N GLU A 111 -4.31 -4.66 -9.76
CA GLU A 111 -2.89 -4.90 -9.96
C GLU A 111 -2.42 -4.18 -11.21
N ILE A 112 -1.46 -3.28 -11.04
CA ILE A 112 -0.94 -2.44 -12.11
C ILE A 112 0.55 -2.73 -12.24
N PRO A 113 0.99 -3.45 -13.28
CA PRO A 113 2.40 -3.57 -13.60
C PRO A 113 3.02 -2.18 -13.83
N ARG A 114 4.18 -1.93 -13.24
CA ARG A 114 4.90 -0.66 -13.32
C ARG A 114 6.24 -0.88 -13.98
N ALA A 115 6.70 0.06 -14.80
CA ALA A 115 8.01 -0.02 -15.43
C ALA A 115 9.11 -0.27 -14.37
N ASP A 116 10.07 -1.13 -14.70
CA ASP A 116 11.19 -1.49 -13.81
C ASP A 116 12.27 -0.41 -13.71
N GLY A 117 12.07 0.73 -14.37
CA GLY A 117 13.05 1.83 -14.44
C GLY A 117 14.28 1.48 -15.28
N HIS A 118 14.33 0.29 -15.90
CA HIS A 118 15.43 -0.20 -16.72
C HIS A 118 14.99 -0.37 -18.18
N LEU A 119 14.29 0.63 -18.72
CA LEU A 119 14.22 0.75 -20.17
C LEU A 119 15.65 1.00 -20.67
N PRO A 120 16.12 0.30 -21.72
CA PRO A 120 17.30 0.79 -22.42
C PRO A 120 17.01 2.22 -22.84
N LEU A 121 17.92 3.15 -22.56
CA LEU A 121 17.94 4.43 -23.24
C LEU A 121 17.86 4.08 -24.72
N SER A 122 16.71 4.31 -25.37
CA SER A 122 16.65 4.11 -26.82
C SER A 122 17.76 4.97 -27.39
N ALA A 123 18.70 4.38 -28.12
CA ALA A 123 19.63 5.13 -28.94
C ALA A 123 18.79 6.18 -29.67
N ALA A 124 19.02 7.45 -29.37
CA ALA A 124 18.29 8.55 -29.97
C ALA A 124 18.25 8.29 -31.48
N GLU A 125 17.06 8.13 -32.06
CA GLU A 125 16.93 8.07 -33.51
C GLU A 125 17.61 9.34 -34.05
N PRO A 126 18.60 9.24 -34.96
CA PRO A 126 19.15 10.42 -35.57
C PRO A 126 18.01 11.08 -36.34
N ARG A 127 17.62 12.28 -35.89
CA ARG A 127 16.71 13.14 -36.65
C ARG A 127 17.31 13.33 -38.04
N ALA A 128 16.59 12.86 -39.06
CA ALA A 128 16.86 13.15 -40.47
C ALA A 128 16.63 14.64 -40.77
#